data_AF-A0A2V5UZ45-F1
#
_entry.id   AF-A0A2V5UZ45-F1
#
_cell.length_a   1.000
_cell.length_b   1.000
_cell.length_c   1.000
_cell.angle_alpha   90.00
_cell.angle_beta   90.00
_cell.angle_gamma   90.00
#
_symmetry.space_group_name_H-M   'P 1'
#
loop_
_entity.id
_entity.type
_entity.pdbx_description
1 polymer ?
#
loop_
_entity_poly.entity_id
_entity_poly.type
_entity_poly.pdbx_seq_one_letter_code
_entity_poly.pdbx_strand_id
1 'polypeptide(L)'
;MPFNIDLHTHSFFSGDGVSSPEDMIAAARAKGLHGIAITDHNTCDAVNYLLQKGLMRLDGLPVDDFLVLPGIEVTTADGHLLCIGAELPYLKGKPAREVCDIIHQRGGLAIPPHPYDLFRAGIRFSILETLPVDAIEVFNAATTLRRYNRYAFKPRDSLRKTWNNWLRLRRRKKIPELAAKDRSHNGH
;
A
#
# COMPACT_ATOMS: atom_id res chain seq x y z
N MET A 1 8.61 -7.76 -18.33
CA MET A 1 8.79 -6.31 -18.10
C MET A 1 8.42 -6.03 -16.64
N PRO A 2 9.14 -5.15 -15.92
CA PRO A 2 8.71 -4.72 -14.59
C PRO A 2 7.39 -3.93 -14.67
N PHE A 3 6.52 -4.09 -13.68
CA PHE A 3 5.31 -3.27 -13.56
C PHE A 3 5.69 -1.88 -12.99
N ASN A 4 5.32 -0.81 -13.69
CA ASN A 4 5.50 0.56 -13.21
C ASN A 4 4.17 1.05 -12.62
N ILE A 5 4.13 1.21 -11.30
CA ILE A 5 2.92 1.58 -10.55
C ILE A 5 3.28 2.72 -9.60
N ASP A 6 2.43 3.74 -9.53
CA ASP A 6 2.52 4.77 -8.50
C ASP A 6 1.70 4.34 -7.27
N LEU A 7 2.35 4.13 -6.14
CA LEU A 7 1.70 3.57 -4.94
C LEU A 7 1.21 4.65 -3.97
N HIS A 8 1.33 5.92 -4.31
CA HIS A 8 0.99 7.01 -3.39
C HIS A 8 0.38 8.18 -4.15
N THR A 9 -0.94 8.19 -4.26
CA THR A 9 -1.66 9.21 -5.01
C THR A 9 -2.90 9.69 -4.23
N HIS A 10 -3.20 10.98 -4.38
CA HIS A 10 -4.31 11.67 -3.71
C HIS A 10 -5.23 12.30 -4.75
N SER A 11 -6.53 12.11 -4.55
CA SER A 11 -7.64 12.62 -5.35
C SER A 11 -8.38 13.72 -4.59
N PHE A 12 -9.36 14.37 -5.22
CA PHE A 12 -10.18 15.38 -4.52
C PHE A 12 -11.01 14.82 -3.35
N PHE A 13 -11.06 13.50 -3.15
CA PHE A 13 -11.72 12.90 -1.99
C PHE A 13 -10.94 13.14 -0.69
N SER A 14 -9.65 13.46 -0.75
CA SER A 14 -8.91 14.04 0.37
C SER A 14 -8.77 15.56 0.21
N GLY A 15 -8.60 16.24 1.35
CA GLY A 15 -8.51 17.71 1.37
C GLY A 15 -7.25 18.30 0.72
N ASP A 16 -6.30 17.47 0.30
CA ASP A 16 -5.03 17.86 -0.31
C ASP A 16 -4.89 17.45 -1.79
N GLY A 17 -5.83 16.66 -2.32
CA GLY A 17 -5.89 16.35 -3.75
C GLY A 17 -6.82 17.32 -4.51
N VAL A 18 -6.53 17.51 -5.79
CA VAL A 18 -7.30 18.43 -6.68
C VAL A 18 -7.81 17.77 -7.96
N SER A 19 -7.35 16.55 -8.24
CA SER A 19 -7.68 15.81 -9.47
C SER A 19 -8.76 14.78 -9.22
N SER A 20 -9.60 14.53 -10.22
CA SER A 20 -10.52 13.39 -10.19
C SER A 20 -9.77 12.06 -10.30
N PRO A 21 -10.30 10.98 -9.71
CA PRO A 21 -9.73 9.65 -9.91
C PRO A 21 -9.55 9.28 -11.39
N GLU A 22 -10.49 9.70 -12.25
CA GLU A 22 -10.43 9.51 -13.70
C GLU A 22 -9.27 10.28 -14.34
N ASP A 23 -9.08 11.55 -13.99
CA ASP A 23 -7.96 12.36 -14.48
C ASP A 23 -6.62 11.77 -14.03
N MET A 24 -6.55 11.25 -12.80
CA MET A 24 -5.36 10.58 -12.28
C MET A 24 -5.02 9.33 -13.09
N ILE A 25 -6.01 8.48 -13.39
CA ILE A 25 -5.86 7.30 -14.25
C ILE A 25 -5.40 7.71 -15.65
N ALA A 26 -6.06 8.70 -16.27
CA ALA A 26 -5.71 9.17 -17.60
C ALA A 26 -4.28 9.74 -17.66
N ALA A 27 -3.89 10.55 -16.67
CA ALA A 27 -2.54 11.10 -16.57
C ALA A 27 -1.48 10.02 -16.33
N ALA A 28 -1.77 9.02 -15.50
CA ALA A 28 -0.88 7.90 -15.25
C ALA A 28 -0.67 7.03 -16.50
N ARG A 29 -1.75 6.74 -17.24
CA ARG A 29 -1.68 6.06 -18.55
C ARG A 29 -0.83 6.84 -19.55
N ALA A 30 -1.03 8.15 -19.66
CA ALA A 30 -0.26 9.01 -20.57
C ALA A 30 1.25 9.02 -20.24
N LYS A 31 1.60 8.76 -18.97
CA LYS A 31 3.00 8.61 -18.51
C LYS A 31 3.55 7.19 -18.66
N GLY A 32 2.78 6.25 -19.21
CA GLY A 32 3.19 4.86 -19.38
C GLY A 32 3.21 4.04 -18.09
N LEU A 33 2.45 4.45 -17.07
CA LEU A 33 2.24 3.62 -15.88
C LEU A 33 1.24 2.51 -16.19
N HIS A 34 1.45 1.36 -15.55
CA HIS A 34 0.55 0.21 -15.62
C HIS A 34 -0.51 0.23 -14.52
N GLY A 35 -0.40 1.15 -13.55
CA GLY A 35 -1.39 1.29 -12.50
C GLY A 35 -1.08 2.38 -11.47
N ILE A 36 -2.02 2.60 -10.56
CA ILE A 36 -1.88 3.45 -9.37
C ILE A 36 -2.50 2.78 -8.14
N ALA A 37 -2.07 3.18 -6.95
CA ALA A 37 -2.83 3.00 -5.71
C ALA A 37 -3.46 4.33 -5.31
N ILE A 38 -4.75 4.31 -5.00
CA ILE A 38 -5.47 5.47 -4.46
C ILE A 38 -5.31 5.44 -2.94
N THR A 39 -4.70 6.47 -2.38
CA THR A 39 -4.27 6.50 -0.97
C THR A 39 -4.68 7.80 -0.29
N ASP A 40 -5.91 8.23 -0.53
CA ASP A 40 -6.47 9.46 0.04
C ASP A 40 -6.33 9.51 1.57
N HIS A 41 -6.16 10.72 2.10
CA HIS A 41 -5.98 10.91 3.53
C HIS A 41 -7.20 10.51 4.36
N ASN A 42 -7.03 9.48 5.19
CA ASN A 42 -8.01 9.02 6.19
C ASN A 42 -9.39 8.62 5.62
N THR A 43 -9.51 8.36 4.32
CA THR A 43 -10.75 7.93 3.67
C THR A 43 -10.47 6.89 2.57
N CYS A 44 -11.46 6.02 2.32
CA CYS A 44 -11.50 5.11 1.17
C CYS A 44 -12.64 5.47 0.20
N ASP A 45 -13.19 6.69 0.27
CA ASP A 45 -14.33 7.09 -0.56
C ASP A 45 -14.04 7.03 -2.05
N ALA A 46 -12.83 7.40 -2.49
CA ALA A 46 -12.42 7.25 -3.88
C ALA A 46 -12.34 5.78 -4.32
N VAL A 47 -11.95 4.86 -3.44
CA VAL A 47 -11.96 3.42 -3.72
C VAL A 47 -13.39 2.95 -3.97
N ASN A 48 -14.33 3.32 -3.09
CA ASN A 48 -15.74 3.00 -3.25
C ASN A 48 -16.33 3.59 -4.54
N TYR A 49 -15.98 4.84 -4.85
CA TYR A 49 -16.38 5.52 -6.07
C TYR A 49 -15.88 4.79 -7.33
N LEU A 50 -14.60 4.41 -7.37
CA LEU A 50 -13.99 3.72 -8.52
C LEU A 50 -14.59 2.32 -8.74
N LEU A 51 -14.89 1.60 -7.66
CA LEU A 51 -15.60 0.32 -7.72
C LEU A 51 -17.00 0.49 -8.32
N GLN A 52 -17.76 1.50 -7.88
CA GLN A 52 -19.10 1.78 -8.42
C GLN A 52 -19.08 2.21 -9.89
N LYS A 53 -18.02 2.91 -10.31
CA LYS A 53 -17.80 3.31 -11.70
C LYS A 53 -17.27 2.18 -12.60
N GLY A 54 -16.91 1.03 -12.02
CA GLY A 54 -16.31 -0.08 -12.76
C GLY A 54 -14.88 0.21 -13.24
N LEU A 55 -14.21 1.22 -12.67
CA LEU A 55 -12.82 1.59 -13.00
C LEU A 55 -11.79 0.86 -12.12
N MET A 56 -12.28 0.04 -11.19
CA MET A 56 -11.49 -0.76 -10.27
C MET A 56 -12.20 -2.08 -10.00
N ARG A 57 -11.44 -3.12 -9.64
CA ARG A 57 -11.97 -4.45 -9.31
C ARG A 57 -11.35 -4.98 -8.02
N LEU A 58 -12.16 -5.66 -7.21
CA LEU A 58 -11.70 -6.29 -5.96
C LEU A 58 -10.90 -7.59 -6.18
N ASP A 59 -10.99 -8.20 -7.36
CA ASP A 59 -10.18 -9.38 -7.71
C ASP A 59 -8.72 -9.05 -8.04
N GLY A 60 -8.35 -7.76 -8.01
CA GLY A 60 -7.00 -7.29 -8.27
C GLY A 60 -6.59 -7.37 -9.74
N LEU A 61 -7.55 -7.57 -10.65
CA LEU A 61 -7.30 -7.52 -12.09
C LEU A 61 -7.46 -6.09 -12.63
N PRO A 62 -6.67 -5.72 -13.66
CA PRO A 62 -6.79 -4.42 -14.28
C PRO A 62 -8.14 -4.22 -14.99
N VAL A 63 -8.59 -2.96 -15.05
CA VAL A 63 -9.67 -2.53 -15.93
C VAL A 63 -9.03 -1.82 -17.12
N ASP A 64 -9.38 -2.24 -18.33
CA ASP A 64 -8.81 -1.71 -19.58
C ASP A 64 -7.28 -1.64 -19.54
N ASP A 65 -6.63 -2.73 -19.15
CA ASP A 65 -5.16 -2.87 -19.01
C ASP A 65 -4.50 -1.91 -18.00
N PHE A 66 -5.26 -1.36 -17.04
CA PHE A 66 -4.72 -0.52 -15.98
C PHE A 66 -5.17 -0.96 -14.60
N LEU A 67 -4.22 -1.11 -13.69
CA LEU A 67 -4.47 -1.59 -12.35
C LEU A 67 -4.71 -0.43 -11.39
N VAL A 68 -5.85 -0.45 -10.70
CA VAL A 68 -6.12 0.44 -9.56
C VAL A 68 -6.12 -0.41 -8.28
N LEU A 69 -5.22 -0.07 -7.35
CA LEU A 69 -5.12 -0.73 -6.06
C LEU A 69 -5.85 0.07 -4.97
N PRO A 70 -6.59 -0.60 -4.07
CA PRO A 70 -7.19 0.07 -2.91
C PRO A 70 -6.08 0.50 -1.95
N GLY A 71 -6.26 1.64 -1.32
CA GLY A 71 -5.37 2.09 -0.26
C GLY A 71 -5.94 3.27 0.51
N ILE A 72 -5.12 3.75 1.46
CA ILE A 72 -5.42 4.88 2.34
C ILE A 72 -4.12 5.37 2.99
N GLU A 73 -3.91 6.68 3.07
CA GLU A 73 -2.86 7.28 3.89
C GLU A 73 -3.45 7.71 5.25
N VAL A 74 -3.17 6.93 6.29
CA VAL A 74 -3.66 7.21 7.65
C VAL A 74 -2.75 8.23 8.31
N THR A 75 -3.32 9.34 8.79
CA THR A 75 -2.63 10.28 9.67
C THR A 75 -2.65 9.73 11.10
N THR A 76 -1.61 8.97 11.47
CA THR A 76 -1.47 8.37 12.81
C THR A 76 -0.96 9.40 13.83
N ALA A 77 -0.94 9.04 15.12
CA ALA A 77 -0.29 9.85 16.16
C ALA A 77 1.23 10.00 15.95
N ASP A 78 1.84 9.05 15.24
CA ASP A 78 3.29 8.95 15.09
C ASP A 78 3.78 9.44 13.72
N GLY A 79 2.87 9.84 12.82
CA GLY A 79 3.14 10.23 11.44
C GLY A 79 2.18 9.56 10.44
N HIS A 80 2.40 9.72 9.15
CA HIS A 80 1.58 9.08 8.14
C HIS A 80 1.96 7.61 7.94
N LEU A 81 0.98 6.78 7.59
CA LEU A 81 1.17 5.38 7.27
C LEU A 81 0.26 5.00 6.10
N LEU A 82 0.85 4.51 5.00
CA LEU A 82 0.09 3.97 3.88
C LEU A 82 -0.37 2.56 4.19
N CYS A 83 -1.60 2.28 3.80
CA CYS A 83 -2.12 0.94 3.60
C CYS A 83 -2.34 0.74 2.10
N ILE A 84 -1.81 -0.36 1.55
CA ILE A 84 -2.09 -0.80 0.18
C ILE A 84 -2.74 -2.18 0.20
N GLY A 85 -3.74 -2.38 -0.65
CA GLY A 85 -4.42 -3.65 -0.85
C GLY A 85 -5.59 -3.90 0.11
N ALA A 86 -5.95 -2.94 0.96
CA ALA A 86 -7.08 -3.07 1.87
C ALA A 86 -7.72 -1.72 2.22
N GLU A 87 -9.02 -1.75 2.51
CA GLU A 87 -9.76 -0.64 3.11
C GLU A 87 -9.71 -0.69 4.64
N LEU A 88 -9.66 0.48 5.26
CA LEU A 88 -9.59 0.64 6.71
C LEU A 88 -10.77 1.48 7.24
N PRO A 89 -11.18 1.27 8.51
CA PRO A 89 -12.04 2.22 9.19
C PRO A 89 -11.30 3.56 9.44
N TYR A 90 -12.01 4.55 9.95
CA TYR A 90 -11.41 5.82 10.35
C TYR A 90 -10.47 5.62 11.56
N LEU A 91 -9.16 5.78 11.35
CA LEU A 91 -8.10 5.52 12.35
C LEU A 91 -7.20 6.74 12.63
N LYS A 92 -7.64 7.94 12.26
CA LYS A 92 -6.87 9.17 12.45
C LYS A 92 -6.47 9.35 13.93
N GLY A 93 -5.20 9.66 14.17
CA GLY A 93 -4.64 9.90 15.50
C GLY A 93 -4.42 8.64 16.35
N LYS A 94 -4.66 7.44 15.82
CA LYS A 94 -4.28 6.19 16.49
C LYS A 94 -2.76 5.98 16.45
N PRO A 95 -2.16 5.25 17.40
CA PRO A 95 -0.74 4.89 17.34
C PRO A 95 -0.43 4.11 16.05
N ALA A 96 0.69 4.41 15.39
CA ALA A 96 1.08 3.75 14.14
C ALA A 96 1.18 2.23 14.29
N ARG A 97 1.57 1.74 15.47
CA ARG A 97 1.59 0.30 15.75
C ARG A 97 0.21 -0.34 15.68
N GLU A 98 -0.80 0.29 16.29
CA GLU A 98 -2.18 -0.18 16.24
C GLU A 98 -2.69 -0.19 14.79
N VAL A 99 -2.38 0.87 14.04
CA VAL A 99 -2.76 0.95 12.62
C VAL A 99 -2.08 -0.14 11.78
N CYS A 100 -0.79 -0.41 11.98
CA CYS A 100 -0.10 -1.53 11.30
C CYS A 100 -0.78 -2.87 11.59
N ASP A 101 -1.12 -3.14 12.86
CA ASP A 101 -1.74 -4.40 13.25
C ASP A 101 -3.12 -4.56 12.58
N ILE A 102 -3.90 -3.48 12.47
CA ILE A 102 -5.19 -3.49 11.74
C ILE A 102 -4.98 -3.69 10.24
N ILE A 103 -3.99 -3.03 9.63
CA ILE A 103 -3.65 -3.21 8.21
C ILE A 103 -3.39 -4.68 7.90
N HIS A 104 -2.56 -5.35 8.71
CA HIS A 104 -2.26 -6.77 8.51
C HIS A 104 -3.45 -7.68 8.75
N GLN A 105 -4.31 -7.38 9.72
CA GLN A 105 -5.55 -8.12 9.94
C GLN A 105 -6.49 -8.04 8.73
N ARG A 106 -6.47 -6.92 8.01
CA ARG A 106 -7.23 -6.70 6.77
C ARG A 106 -6.53 -7.23 5.52
N GLY A 107 -5.32 -7.80 5.66
CA GLY A 107 -4.54 -8.34 4.54
C GLY A 107 -3.80 -7.27 3.71
N GLY A 108 -3.79 -6.02 4.17
CA GLY A 108 -3.06 -4.94 3.52
C GLY A 108 -1.57 -4.91 3.88
N LEU A 109 -0.83 -4.07 3.17
CA LEU A 109 0.59 -3.79 3.41
C LEU A 109 0.75 -2.45 4.11
N ALA A 110 1.50 -2.43 5.21
CA ALA A 110 1.82 -1.22 5.97
C ALA A 110 3.13 -0.61 5.46
N ILE A 111 3.05 0.57 4.86
CA ILE A 111 4.18 1.25 4.24
C ILE A 111 4.29 2.67 4.80
N PRO A 112 5.31 3.00 5.60
CA PRO A 112 5.58 4.37 6.01
C PRO A 112 6.01 5.18 4.78
N PRO A 113 5.22 6.20 4.38
CA PRO A 113 5.58 7.11 3.31
C PRO A 113 6.59 8.14 3.81
N HIS A 114 7.30 8.76 2.85
CA HIS A 114 8.17 9.93 3.04
C HIS A 114 9.00 9.97 4.35
N PRO A 115 9.72 8.90 4.74
CA PRO A 115 10.44 8.86 6.02
C PRO A 115 11.60 9.87 6.14
N TYR A 116 11.95 10.58 5.05
CA TYR A 116 13.04 11.56 4.99
C TYR A 116 12.58 12.97 4.59
N ASP A 117 11.29 13.20 4.39
CA ASP A 117 10.77 14.54 4.11
C ASP A 117 10.46 15.26 5.44
N LEU A 118 11.37 16.15 5.86
CA LEU A 118 11.27 16.91 7.11
C LEU A 118 10.09 17.91 7.13
N PHE A 119 9.40 18.12 6.00
CA PHE A 119 8.25 19.02 5.90
C PHE A 119 6.90 18.29 5.95
N ARG A 120 6.89 16.97 5.76
CA ARG A 120 5.69 16.12 5.89
C ARG A 120 5.72 15.37 7.22
N ALA A 121 4.56 15.00 7.73
CA ALA A 121 4.43 14.28 9.00
C ALA A 121 4.87 12.81 8.87
N GLY A 122 6.13 12.56 8.50
CA GLY A 122 6.70 11.22 8.41
C GLY A 122 6.86 10.56 9.78
N ILE A 123 6.80 9.23 9.82
CA ILE A 123 7.03 8.49 11.07
C ILE A 123 8.49 8.64 11.49
N ARG A 124 8.72 9.06 12.74
CA ARG A 124 10.06 9.22 13.32
C ARG A 124 10.85 7.91 13.26
N PHE A 125 12.15 8.00 12.93
CA PHE A 125 13.01 6.83 12.70
C PHE A 125 13.05 5.84 13.87
N SER A 126 13.08 6.34 15.12
CA SER A 126 13.08 5.50 16.33
C SER A 126 11.81 4.65 16.48
N ILE A 127 10.67 5.18 16.06
CA ILE A 127 9.39 4.46 16.07
C ILE A 127 9.37 3.47 14.90
N LEU A 128 9.80 3.91 13.72
CA LEU A 128 9.84 3.11 12.50
C LEU A 128 10.60 1.78 12.67
N GLU A 129 11.70 1.74 13.42
CA GLU A 129 12.45 0.49 13.66
C GLU A 129 11.68 -0.56 14.48
N THR A 130 10.66 -0.13 15.22
CA THR A 130 9.85 -1.00 16.07
C THR A 130 8.55 -1.45 15.41
N LEU A 131 8.16 -0.81 14.31
CA LEU A 131 6.91 -1.08 13.61
C LEU A 131 7.05 -2.31 12.70
N PRO A 132 6.01 -3.14 12.60
CA PRO A 132 6.01 -4.31 11.73
C PRO A 132 5.77 -3.93 10.25
N VAL A 133 6.51 -2.97 9.69
CA VAL A 133 6.27 -2.49 8.31
C VAL A 133 6.71 -3.48 7.24
N ASP A 134 6.03 -3.48 6.09
CA ASP A 134 6.25 -4.44 5.01
C ASP A 134 7.26 -3.95 3.97
N ALA A 135 7.24 -2.65 3.69
CA ALA A 135 8.15 -1.96 2.78
C ALA A 135 8.44 -0.54 3.31
N ILE A 136 9.28 0.22 2.61
CA ILE A 136 9.53 1.64 2.87
C ILE A 136 9.45 2.36 1.53
N GLU A 137 8.76 3.50 1.48
CA GLU A 137 8.75 4.36 0.30
C GLU A 137 10.14 4.98 0.09
N VAL A 138 10.80 4.61 -1.01
CA VAL A 138 12.17 5.06 -1.36
C VAL A 138 12.19 6.12 -2.47
N PHE A 139 11.05 6.36 -3.12
CA PHE A 139 10.89 7.37 -4.15
C PHE A 139 9.55 8.07 -3.96
N ASN A 140 9.59 9.36 -3.65
CA ASN A 140 8.40 10.19 -3.51
C ASN A 140 8.44 11.31 -4.56
N ALA A 141 7.49 11.30 -5.50
CA ALA A 141 7.42 12.24 -6.61
C ALA A 141 7.06 13.68 -6.18
N ALA A 142 6.56 13.87 -4.95
CA ALA A 142 6.16 15.15 -4.39
C ALA A 142 7.22 15.80 -3.47
N THR A 143 8.45 15.30 -3.47
CA THR A 143 9.55 15.90 -2.70
C THR A 143 10.07 17.19 -3.32
N THR A 144 10.14 18.25 -2.50
CA THR A 144 10.52 19.62 -2.90
C THR A 144 11.97 19.72 -3.42
N LEU A 145 12.82 18.71 -3.23
CA LEU A 145 14.22 18.70 -3.70
C LEU A 145 14.69 17.29 -4.10
N ARG A 146 15.22 17.15 -5.34
CA ARG A 146 15.85 15.93 -5.92
C ARG A 146 16.94 15.26 -5.05
N ARG A 147 17.41 15.89 -3.98
CA ARG A 147 18.52 15.41 -3.12
C ARG A 147 18.11 14.36 -2.08
N TYR A 148 16.83 14.28 -1.70
CA TYR A 148 16.38 13.38 -0.63
C TYR A 148 16.22 11.92 -1.09
N ASN A 149 15.98 11.69 -2.39
CA ASN A 149 16.01 10.35 -3.00
C ASN A 149 17.39 9.67 -2.92
N ARG A 150 18.48 10.42 -2.67
CA ARG A 150 19.85 9.85 -2.63
C ARG A 150 20.18 9.15 -1.31
N TYR A 151 19.46 9.42 -0.21
CA TYR A 151 19.67 8.73 1.06
C TYR A 151 19.01 7.35 1.13
N ALA A 152 17.97 7.12 0.30
CA ALA A 152 17.28 5.83 0.19
C ALA A 152 18.12 4.72 -0.50
N PHE A 153 19.25 5.07 -1.12
CA PHE A 153 20.13 4.14 -1.82
C PHE A 153 21.23 3.51 -0.93
N LYS A 154 21.25 3.72 0.39
CA LYS A 154 22.14 2.93 1.25
C LYS A 154 21.68 1.46 1.26
N PRO A 155 22.41 0.51 0.65
CA PRO A 155 21.92 -0.86 0.42
C PRO A 155 21.65 -1.64 1.71
N ARG A 156 22.22 -1.17 2.83
CA ARG A 156 22.26 -1.89 4.08
C ARG A 156 20.91 -1.93 4.81
N ASP A 157 20.07 -0.91 4.63
CA ASP A 157 18.76 -0.82 5.31
C ASP A 157 17.63 -1.42 4.47
N SER A 158 17.70 -1.27 3.14
CA SER A 158 16.75 -1.87 2.20
C SER A 158 16.90 -3.40 2.12
N LEU A 159 18.12 -3.93 2.02
CA LEU A 159 18.35 -5.39 1.96
C LEU A 159 18.04 -6.10 3.28
N ARG A 160 18.35 -5.48 4.42
CA ARG A 160 18.18 -6.11 5.74
C ARG A 160 16.70 -6.20 6.14
N LYS A 161 15.88 -5.23 5.75
CA LYS A 161 14.42 -5.26 6.00
C LYS A 161 13.70 -6.22 5.04
N THR A 162 14.04 -6.22 3.74
CA THR A 162 13.49 -7.18 2.77
C THR A 162 13.81 -8.63 3.15
N TRP A 163 15.03 -8.92 3.62
CA TRP A 163 15.44 -10.27 4.03
C TRP A 163 14.72 -10.75 5.29
N ASN A 164 14.57 -9.88 6.29
CA ASN A 164 13.85 -10.21 7.52
C ASN A 164 12.35 -10.44 7.28
N ASN A 165 11.71 -9.66 6.40
CA ASN A 165 10.32 -9.87 6.00
C ASN A 165 10.14 -11.14 5.15
N TRP A 166 11.06 -11.44 4.24
CA TRP A 166 11.04 -12.69 3.47
C TRP A 166 11.12 -13.95 4.35
N LEU A 167 11.97 -13.93 5.38
CA LEU A 167 12.06 -15.02 6.37
C LEU A 167 10.77 -15.15 7.20
N ARG A 168 10.09 -14.04 7.52
CA ARG A 168 8.82 -14.01 8.26
C ARG A 168 7.66 -14.57 7.42
N LEU A 169 7.61 -14.22 6.13
CA LEU A 169 6.63 -14.73 5.17
C LEU A 169 6.79 -16.24 4.93
N ARG A 170 8.03 -16.77 4.91
CA ARG A 170 8.29 -18.22 4.81
C ARG A 170 7.77 -19.00 6.01
N ARG A 171 7.78 -18.43 7.22
CA ARG A 171 7.28 -19.11 8.43
C ARG A 171 5.75 -19.21 8.50
N ARG A 172 5.01 -18.37 7.76
CA ARG A 172 3.54 -18.40 7.71
C ARG A 172 2.95 -19.37 6.69
N LYS A 173 3.72 -19.86 5.71
CA LYS A 173 3.26 -20.93 4.80
C LYS A 173 3.48 -22.33 5.42
N LYS A 174 2.65 -22.69 6.40
CA LYS A 174 2.17 -24.08 6.53
C LYS A 174 0.71 -24.06 6.06
N ILE A 175 0.52 -24.40 4.79
CA ILE A 175 -0.80 -24.60 4.18
C ILE A 175 -1.33 -25.95 4.72
N PRO A 176 -2.54 -26.03 5.29
CA PRO A 176 -3.16 -27.32 5.57
C PRO A 176 -3.42 -28.05 4.25
N GLU A 177 -2.98 -29.31 4.16
CA GLU A 177 -3.26 -30.17 3.02
C GLU A 177 -4.76 -30.27 2.77
N LEU A 178 -5.18 -29.86 1.58
CA LEU A 178 -6.49 -30.18 1.01
C LEU A 178 -6.58 -31.71 0.86
N ALA A 179 -7.24 -32.36 1.81
CA ALA A 179 -7.65 -33.75 1.68
C ALA A 179 -8.79 -33.86 0.64
N ALA A 180 -8.40 -33.90 -0.63
CA ALA A 180 -9.24 -34.45 -1.68
C ALA A 180 -9.16 -35.99 -1.61
N LYS A 181 -10.27 -36.63 -1.25
CA LYS A 181 -10.61 -37.97 -1.75
C LYS A 181 -12.11 -38.17 -1.66
N ASP A 182 -12.78 -37.72 -2.72
CA ASP A 182 -14.03 -38.32 -3.14
C ASP A 182 -13.70 -39.35 -4.23
N ARG A 183 -14.14 -40.60 -4.01
CA ARG A 183 -14.66 -41.56 -5.00
C ARG A 183 -14.68 -42.99 -4.42
N SER A 184 -15.92 -43.42 -4.22
CA SER A 184 -16.45 -44.79 -4.22
C SER A 184 -15.63 -45.87 -4.95
N HIS A 185 -15.51 -47.05 -4.32
CA HIS A 185 -15.87 -48.40 -4.83
C HIS A 185 -15.21 -49.52 -3.99
N ASN A 186 -15.99 -50.24 -3.17
CA ASN A 186 -16.12 -51.71 -3.15
C ASN A 186 -16.66 -52.27 -1.82
N GLY A 187 -17.75 -53.03 -1.92
CA GLY A 187 -18.02 -54.24 -1.12
C GLY A 187 -18.58 -54.07 0.29
N HIS A 188 -19.90 -54.24 0.46
CA HIS A 188 -20.51 -55.46 1.00
C HIS A 188 -22.03 -55.40 0.88
#